data_AF-A0AA88WM23-F1
#
_entry.id   AF-A0AA88WM23-F1
#
_cell.length_a   1.000
_cell.length_b   1.000
_cell.length_c   1.000
_cell.angle_alpha   90.00
_cell.angle_beta   90.00
_cell.angle_gamma   90.00
#
_symmetry.space_group_name_H-M   'P 1'
#
loop_
_entity.id
_entity.type
_entity.pdbx_description
1 polymer ?
#
loop_
_entity_poly.entity_id
_entity_poly.type
_entity_poly.pdbx_seq_one_letter_code
_entity_poly.pdbx_strand_id
1 'polypeptide(L)'
;MEIHTNPAFFLYVSLSLLLHLTATSSFSPADSHLVNCGSAEPTTVVSDNRRFTGDSGTHFLTAAKTVPLQDPNPTSSSSPIYHSARVFTRPSSYAFGIREKGIHLVRIHFKRFNSERFNLFDAQFHVSVDGYVLLYNFTGESTQKDNPVIKDFVIWVDTEKLVITFTPSGKSRIGFVSAIEVISAPKDLIADVAQFVNSEKNERVDGLLKNAFETVYRINVGGPKVTPFNDSLWRTWLPDEEFLKSSDNSRRVFFSGRIRYQLGGASREVGPDSVYNSARVVASSNDSVPRENITWAFTVTDGYRYLVRLHFCDIASVSLGILYFNVYVNGNLAYGNLDLSSETYGRLASPFYADFLVDGDTSGVLTVSVGPSNRSMPHEVDALLNGIEIMKVNNSMASLDGDVSVKSVLRSPSRGNVGVLVSLVAAVCLFLTASIFMQWRRTGVKDSVAWSRLPVDGSAAYSKV
;
A
#
# COMPACT_ATOMS: atom_id res chain seq x y z
N MET A 1 60.23 -36.34 19.42
CA MET A 1 59.94 -35.08 18.73
C MET A 1 58.78 -34.44 19.48
N GLU A 2 59.08 -33.56 20.43
CA GLU A 2 58.05 -32.92 21.26
C GLU A 2 57.32 -31.86 20.45
N ILE A 3 56.00 -31.99 20.35
CA ILE A 3 55.16 -30.99 19.71
C ILE A 3 54.89 -29.92 20.76
N HIS A 4 55.66 -28.82 20.71
CA HIS A 4 55.37 -27.63 21.51
C HIS A 4 54.00 -27.06 21.11
N THR A 5 52.98 -27.35 21.92
CA THR A 5 51.64 -26.79 21.80
C THR A 5 51.67 -25.30 22.18
N ASN A 6 51.85 -24.42 21.19
CA ASN A 6 51.85 -22.99 21.44
C ASN A 6 50.43 -22.52 21.84
N PRO A 7 50.20 -22.05 23.08
CA PRO A 7 48.86 -21.65 23.53
C PRO A 7 48.32 -20.44 22.75
N ALA A 8 49.18 -19.60 22.17
CA ALA A 8 48.77 -18.49 21.32
C ALA A 8 48.10 -18.96 20.01
N PHE A 9 48.48 -20.13 19.49
CA PHE A 9 47.85 -20.70 18.28
C PHE A 9 46.42 -21.16 18.58
N PHE A 10 46.19 -21.83 19.71
CA PHE A 10 44.84 -22.18 20.17
C PHE A 10 44.00 -20.93 20.44
N LEU A 11 44.58 -19.87 21.01
CA LEU A 11 43.88 -18.61 21.21
C LEU A 11 43.48 -17.98 19.87
N TYR A 12 44.38 -17.93 18.88
CA TYR A 12 44.10 -17.41 17.54
C TYR A 12 43.02 -18.23 16.81
N VAL A 13 43.12 -19.57 16.87
CA VAL A 13 42.09 -20.46 16.30
C VAL A 13 40.75 -20.24 16.99
N SER A 14 40.70 -20.19 18.33
CA SER A 14 39.45 -19.93 19.07
C SER A 14 38.86 -18.55 18.76
N LEU A 15 39.70 -17.51 18.64
CA LEU A 15 39.26 -16.15 18.30
C LEU A 15 38.75 -16.10 16.86
N SER A 16 39.41 -16.79 15.91
CA SER A 16 38.91 -16.91 14.54
C SER A 16 37.60 -17.70 14.44
N LEU A 17 37.43 -18.73 15.28
CA LEU A 17 36.20 -19.51 15.37
C LEU A 17 35.06 -18.70 16.02
N LEU A 18 35.37 -17.83 16.98
CA LEU A 18 34.44 -16.84 17.55
C LEU A 18 34.06 -15.76 16.52
N LEU A 19 35.00 -15.30 15.68
CA LEU A 19 34.71 -14.41 14.54
C LEU A 19 33.93 -15.11 13.40
N HIS A 20 33.93 -16.44 13.35
CA HIS A 20 33.14 -17.23 12.39
C HIS A 20 31.81 -17.73 12.97
N LEU A 21 31.56 -17.51 14.26
CA LEU A 21 30.23 -17.60 14.87
C LEU A 21 29.41 -16.33 14.56
N THR A 22 29.26 -16.01 13.28
CA THR A 22 28.14 -15.18 12.83
C THR A 22 26.86 -15.98 13.07
N ALA A 23 26.29 -15.83 14.28
CA ALA A 23 24.97 -16.33 14.57
C ALA A 23 24.03 -15.76 13.50
N THR A 24 23.37 -16.65 12.74
CA THR A 24 22.31 -16.24 11.81
C THR A 24 21.10 -15.85 12.66
N SER A 25 21.13 -14.65 13.21
CA SER A 25 19.99 -14.06 13.91
C SER A 25 18.84 -13.97 12.91
N SER A 26 17.72 -14.61 13.22
CA SER A 26 16.45 -14.31 12.57
C SER A 26 16.20 -12.80 12.64
N PHE A 27 15.77 -12.18 11.54
CA PHE A 27 15.44 -10.76 11.55
C PHE A 27 14.47 -10.45 12.69
N SER A 28 14.79 -9.39 13.44
CA SER A 28 13.99 -8.89 14.54
C SER A 28 13.80 -7.38 14.32
N PRO A 29 12.58 -6.92 13.99
CA PRO A 29 12.33 -5.51 13.71
C PRO A 29 12.51 -4.66 14.98
N ALA A 30 13.14 -3.49 14.83
CA ALA A 30 13.31 -2.52 15.91
C ALA A 30 11.97 -1.96 16.41
N ASP A 31 11.02 -1.76 15.50
CA ASP A 31 9.64 -1.37 15.77
C ASP A 31 8.68 -2.48 15.33
N SER A 32 7.80 -2.92 16.21
CA SER A 32 6.83 -3.98 15.94
C SER A 32 5.55 -3.76 16.75
N HIS A 33 4.63 -2.98 16.18
CA HIS A 33 3.35 -2.66 16.80
C HIS A 33 2.25 -3.51 16.14
N LEU A 34 1.76 -4.53 16.84
CA LEU A 34 0.67 -5.40 16.40
C LEU A 34 -0.58 -5.12 17.25
N VAL A 35 -1.61 -4.53 16.67
CA VAL A 35 -2.79 -4.01 17.39
C VAL A 35 -4.06 -4.75 16.98
N ASN A 36 -4.77 -5.32 17.96
CA ASN A 36 -6.12 -5.87 17.80
C ASN A 36 -7.15 -4.77 18.13
N CYS A 37 -7.77 -4.20 17.10
CA CYS A 37 -8.55 -2.97 17.23
C CYS A 37 -9.95 -3.25 17.76
N GLY A 38 -10.38 -2.48 18.77
CA GLY A 38 -11.66 -2.67 19.46
C GLY A 38 -11.64 -3.77 20.53
N SER A 39 -10.51 -4.46 20.71
CA SER A 39 -10.32 -5.44 21.78
C SER A 39 -9.87 -4.78 23.09
N ALA A 40 -10.21 -5.42 24.20
CA ALA A 40 -9.69 -5.11 25.53
C ALA A 40 -8.66 -6.15 26.03
N GLU A 41 -8.42 -7.21 25.25
CA GLU A 41 -7.50 -8.28 25.62
C GLU A 41 -6.04 -7.79 25.58
N PRO A 42 -5.25 -7.99 26.65
CA PRO A 42 -3.85 -7.54 26.69
C PRO A 42 -2.95 -8.35 25.74
N THR A 43 -3.38 -9.54 25.31
CA THR A 43 -2.71 -10.30 24.24
C THR A 43 -3.71 -11.21 23.55
N THR A 44 -3.85 -11.04 22.24
CA THR A 44 -4.50 -11.98 21.32
C THR A 44 -3.42 -12.75 20.55
N VAL A 45 -3.39 -14.08 20.68
CA VAL A 45 -2.47 -14.94 19.90
C VAL A 45 -3.21 -15.47 18.68
N VAL A 46 -2.60 -15.36 17.51
CA VAL A 46 -3.15 -15.88 16.24
C VAL A 46 -2.41 -17.16 15.81
N SER A 47 -2.95 -17.87 14.81
CA SER A 47 -2.46 -19.20 14.40
C SER A 47 -1.01 -19.26 13.89
N ASP A 48 -0.44 -18.12 13.50
CA ASP A 48 0.97 -17.99 13.11
C ASP A 48 1.90 -17.56 14.27
N ASN A 49 1.43 -17.68 15.52
CA ASN A 49 2.09 -17.32 16.78
C ASN A 49 2.35 -15.82 17.01
N ARG A 50 1.91 -14.92 16.10
CA ARG A 50 1.96 -13.48 16.37
C ARG A 50 1.06 -13.11 17.55
N ARG A 51 1.48 -12.07 18.28
CA ARG A 51 0.83 -11.57 19.50
C ARG A 51 0.38 -10.14 19.27
N PHE A 52 -0.93 -9.94 19.16
CA PHE A 52 -1.54 -8.63 18.99
C PHE A 52 -2.00 -8.09 20.35
N THR A 53 -1.87 -6.80 20.59
CA THR A 53 -2.32 -6.13 21.82
C THR A 53 -3.64 -5.41 21.57
N GLY A 54 -4.64 -5.57 22.44
CA GLY A 54 -5.89 -4.80 22.36
C GLY A 54 -5.64 -3.30 22.48
N ASP A 55 -6.34 -2.48 21.70
CA ASP A 55 -6.13 -1.02 21.69
C ASP A 55 -6.79 -0.27 22.86
N SER A 56 -7.67 -0.92 23.62
CA SER A 56 -8.36 -0.29 24.76
C SER A 56 -7.40 0.01 25.90
N GLY A 57 -7.33 1.28 26.33
CA GLY A 57 -6.41 1.73 27.38
C GLY A 57 -4.96 1.94 26.93
N THR A 58 -4.66 1.78 25.64
CA THR A 58 -3.30 1.98 25.10
C THR A 58 -3.02 3.45 24.76
N HIS A 59 -1.73 3.82 24.75
CA HIS A 59 -1.27 5.16 24.36
C HIS A 59 -1.26 5.40 22.84
N PHE A 60 -1.54 4.39 22.02
CA PHE A 60 -1.52 4.52 20.55
C PHE A 60 -2.65 5.41 20.03
N LEU A 61 -3.85 5.32 20.63
CA LEU A 61 -5.04 5.99 20.12
C LEU A 61 -5.14 7.43 20.63
N THR A 62 -5.10 8.42 19.73
CA THR A 62 -5.12 9.85 20.08
C THR A 62 -6.52 10.49 20.02
N ALA A 63 -7.60 9.68 20.05
CA ALA A 63 -8.97 10.14 19.80
C ALA A 63 -9.95 9.83 20.96
N ALA A 64 -10.63 10.87 21.46
CA ALA A 64 -11.52 10.80 22.62
C ALA A 64 -12.94 10.23 22.36
N LYS A 65 -13.32 9.94 21.11
CA LYS A 65 -14.68 9.49 20.72
C LYS A 65 -14.67 8.40 19.64
N THR A 66 -14.11 7.25 20.00
CA THR A 66 -14.17 6.02 19.19
C THR A 66 -14.98 4.96 19.93
N VAL A 67 -15.51 3.95 19.22
CA VAL A 67 -16.33 2.89 19.83
C VAL A 67 -15.68 1.53 19.57
N PRO A 68 -15.30 0.76 20.61
CA PRO A 68 -14.93 -0.64 20.44
C PRO A 68 -16.18 -1.48 20.12
N LEU A 69 -16.03 -2.40 19.18
CA LEU A 69 -17.09 -3.26 18.69
C LEU A 69 -16.60 -4.71 18.64
N GLN A 70 -17.46 -5.64 19.02
CA GLN A 70 -17.24 -7.07 18.90
C GLN A 70 -18.20 -7.61 17.83
N ASP A 71 -17.74 -8.57 17.04
CA ASP A 71 -18.58 -9.33 16.12
C ASP A 71 -19.50 -10.23 16.95
N PRO A 72 -20.83 -10.12 16.84
CA PRO A 72 -21.75 -11.00 17.57
C PRO A 72 -21.79 -12.43 17.01
N ASN A 73 -21.31 -12.66 15.77
CA ASN A 73 -21.34 -13.97 15.11
C ASN A 73 -20.00 -14.29 14.42
N PRO A 74 -18.87 -14.32 15.16
CA PRO A 74 -17.56 -14.58 14.57
C PRO A 74 -17.50 -16.01 14.02
N THR A 75 -16.99 -16.18 12.80
CA THR A 75 -16.80 -17.53 12.23
C THR A 75 -15.64 -18.23 12.93
N SER A 76 -15.83 -19.49 13.32
CA SER A 76 -14.82 -20.26 14.09
C SER A 76 -13.49 -20.47 13.36
N SER A 77 -13.47 -20.36 12.03
CA SER A 77 -12.27 -20.41 11.20
C SER A 77 -11.58 -19.05 11.00
N SER A 78 -12.19 -17.94 11.43
CA SER A 78 -11.58 -16.61 11.32
C SER A 78 -10.57 -16.36 12.44
N SER A 79 -9.48 -15.67 12.09
CA SER A 79 -8.47 -15.25 13.07
C SER A 79 -9.09 -14.33 14.15
N PRO A 80 -8.75 -14.49 15.44
CA PRO A 80 -9.31 -13.69 16.54
C PRO A 80 -9.18 -12.16 16.39
N ILE A 81 -8.21 -11.67 15.60
CA ILE A 81 -8.08 -10.23 15.26
C ILE A 81 -9.19 -9.69 14.35
N TYR A 82 -10.10 -10.55 13.90
CA TYR A 82 -11.29 -10.20 13.12
C TYR A 82 -12.59 -10.30 13.92
N HIS A 83 -12.53 -10.73 15.18
CA HIS A 83 -13.69 -10.80 16.08
C HIS A 83 -14.02 -9.44 16.71
N SER A 84 -13.17 -8.42 16.50
CA SER A 84 -13.43 -7.04 16.91
C SER A 84 -13.07 -6.02 15.84
N ALA A 85 -13.58 -4.81 16.02
CA ALA A 85 -13.16 -3.62 15.28
C ALA A 85 -13.29 -2.37 16.15
N ARG A 86 -12.42 -1.37 15.91
CA ARG A 86 -12.65 -0.01 16.43
C ARG A 86 -13.36 0.82 15.38
N VAL A 87 -14.44 1.50 15.80
CA VAL A 87 -15.28 2.34 14.97
C VAL A 87 -15.01 3.82 15.22
N PHE A 88 -14.91 4.58 14.13
CA PHE A 88 -14.67 6.02 14.09
C PHE A 88 -15.92 6.74 13.55
N THR A 89 -16.44 7.71 14.29
CA THR A 89 -17.55 8.59 13.86
C THR A 89 -17.08 10.03 13.56
N ARG A 90 -15.78 10.29 13.75
CA ARG A 90 -15.06 11.53 13.50
C ARG A 90 -13.61 11.19 13.11
N PRO A 91 -12.89 12.11 12.42
CA PRO A 91 -11.46 11.94 12.17
C PRO A 91 -10.71 11.56 13.45
N SER A 92 -9.98 10.45 13.40
CA SER A 92 -9.33 9.81 14.56
C SER A 92 -8.04 9.15 14.12
N SER A 93 -7.02 9.15 14.97
CA SER A 93 -5.68 8.65 14.59
C SER A 93 -5.10 7.69 15.61
N TYR A 94 -4.27 6.76 15.12
CA TYR A 94 -3.28 6.06 15.92
C TYR A 94 -1.91 6.71 15.68
N ALA A 95 -1.12 6.86 16.73
CA ALA A 95 0.26 7.32 16.69
C ALA A 95 1.18 6.26 17.28
N PHE A 96 2.08 5.72 16.46
CA PHE A 96 3.05 4.69 16.84
C PHE A 96 4.40 5.35 17.05
N GLY A 97 5.04 5.11 18.20
CA GLY A 97 6.41 5.57 18.43
C GLY A 97 7.39 4.77 17.56
N ILE A 98 8.31 5.47 16.90
CA ILE A 98 9.30 4.90 15.98
C ILE A 98 10.69 5.03 16.58
N ARG A 99 11.40 3.91 16.69
CA ARG A 99 12.74 3.77 17.26
C ARG A 99 13.82 3.79 16.20
N GLU A 100 13.59 3.15 15.05
CA GLU A 100 14.50 3.17 13.90
C GLU A 100 13.84 3.84 12.69
N LYS A 101 14.37 5.01 12.29
CA LYS A 101 13.92 5.73 11.09
C LYS A 101 14.28 4.96 9.82
N GLY A 102 13.37 4.96 8.86
CA GLY A 102 13.52 4.28 7.58
C GLY A 102 12.22 3.64 7.10
N ILE A 103 12.37 2.55 6.34
CA ILE A 103 11.26 1.81 5.73
C ILE A 103 10.43 1.12 6.81
N HIS A 104 9.11 1.28 6.76
CA HIS A 104 8.14 0.58 7.59
C HIS A 104 7.09 -0.11 6.72
N LEU A 105 6.76 -1.35 7.09
CA LEU A 105 5.56 -2.03 6.61
C LEU A 105 4.37 -1.60 7.46
N VAL A 106 3.33 -1.11 6.80
CA VAL A 106 2.05 -0.73 7.42
C VAL A 106 0.96 -1.62 6.84
N ARG A 107 0.50 -2.61 7.61
CA ARG A 107 -0.61 -3.49 7.22
C ARG A 107 -1.87 -3.13 7.98
N ILE A 108 -2.95 -2.88 7.26
CA ILE A 108 -4.25 -2.46 7.82
C ILE A 108 -5.32 -3.46 7.43
N HIS A 109 -6.05 -3.94 8.43
CA HIS A 109 -6.98 -5.06 8.32
C HIS A 109 -8.42 -4.61 8.54
N PHE A 110 -9.33 -5.02 7.66
CA PHE A 110 -10.74 -4.65 7.68
C PHE A 110 -11.63 -5.88 7.53
N LYS A 111 -12.31 -6.29 8.62
CA LYS A 111 -13.40 -7.27 8.58
C LYS A 111 -14.74 -6.53 8.74
N ARG A 112 -15.61 -6.62 7.73
CA ARG A 112 -17.02 -6.18 7.85
C ARG A 112 -17.83 -7.22 8.64
N PHE A 113 -18.64 -6.73 9.57
CA PHE A 113 -19.66 -7.47 10.30
C PHE A 113 -20.78 -6.50 10.72
N ASN A 114 -21.92 -7.03 11.17
CA ASN A 114 -23.03 -6.22 11.69
C ASN A 114 -23.12 -6.33 13.21
N SER A 115 -23.59 -5.28 13.88
CA SER A 115 -23.83 -5.24 15.32
C SER A 115 -25.06 -4.40 15.65
N GLU A 116 -25.57 -4.49 16.88
CA GLU A 116 -26.72 -3.70 17.33
C GLU A 116 -26.51 -2.17 17.22
N ARG A 117 -25.26 -1.69 17.32
CA ARG A 117 -24.93 -0.25 17.34
C ARG A 117 -24.47 0.30 16.00
N PHE A 118 -23.79 -0.54 15.21
CA PHE A 118 -23.20 -0.15 13.92
C PHE A 118 -23.21 -1.31 12.94
N ASN A 119 -23.65 -1.01 11.72
CA ASN A 119 -23.51 -1.89 10.56
C ASN A 119 -22.24 -1.52 9.80
N LEU A 120 -21.18 -2.33 9.87
CA LEU A 120 -19.91 -2.01 9.18
C LEU A 120 -20.00 -2.15 7.66
N PHE A 121 -21.08 -2.74 7.14
CA PHE A 121 -21.36 -2.75 5.70
C PHE A 121 -21.76 -1.37 5.15
N ASP A 122 -22.23 -0.45 6.00
CA ASP A 122 -22.55 0.93 5.62
C ASP A 122 -21.34 1.88 5.69
N ALA A 123 -20.15 1.39 6.08
CA ALA A 123 -18.98 2.22 6.29
C ALA A 123 -18.49 2.88 4.99
N GLN A 124 -18.09 4.15 5.08
CA GLN A 124 -17.36 4.84 4.01
C GLN A 124 -16.40 5.85 4.64
N PHE A 125 -15.12 5.75 4.31
CA PHE A 125 -14.08 6.53 4.95
C PHE A 125 -12.80 6.65 4.10
N HIS A 126 -11.89 7.50 4.55
CA HIS A 126 -10.55 7.64 3.99
C HIS A 126 -9.52 7.20 5.05
N VAL A 127 -8.35 6.75 4.59
CA VAL A 127 -7.20 6.45 5.44
C VAL A 127 -5.98 7.18 4.90
N SER A 128 -5.22 7.82 5.79
CA SER A 128 -3.98 8.52 5.47
C SER A 128 -2.89 8.21 6.50
N VAL A 129 -1.62 8.29 6.08
CA VAL A 129 -0.44 8.15 6.95
C VAL A 129 0.58 9.22 6.57
N ASP A 130 1.08 9.98 7.56
CA ASP A 130 2.21 10.91 7.45
C ASP A 130 2.29 11.80 6.18
N GLY A 131 1.13 12.23 5.66
CA GLY A 131 1.03 13.09 4.47
C GLY A 131 0.59 12.40 3.19
N TYR A 132 0.54 11.06 3.16
CA TYR A 132 0.02 10.24 2.07
C TYR A 132 -1.44 9.85 2.27
N VAL A 133 -2.24 9.83 1.19
CA VAL A 133 -3.56 9.19 1.18
C VAL A 133 -3.37 7.72 0.80
N LEU A 134 -3.73 6.81 1.70
CA LEU A 134 -3.64 5.37 1.48
C LEU A 134 -4.91 4.81 0.82
N LEU A 135 -6.08 5.32 1.24
CA LEU A 135 -7.40 4.84 0.81
C LEU A 135 -8.38 6.02 0.75
N TYR A 136 -9.22 6.07 -0.28
CA TYR A 136 -10.17 7.16 -0.54
C TYR A 136 -11.58 6.62 -0.85
N ASN A 137 -12.60 7.10 -0.13
CA ASN A 137 -14.00 6.62 -0.23
C ASN A 137 -14.15 5.10 0.00
N PHE A 138 -13.20 4.50 0.71
CA PHE A 138 -13.11 3.07 0.97
C PHE A 138 -14.26 2.57 1.85
N THR A 139 -14.78 1.39 1.50
CA THR A 139 -15.98 0.77 2.09
C THR A 139 -15.72 -0.52 2.87
N GLY A 140 -14.48 -1.01 2.90
CA GLY A 140 -14.16 -2.32 3.48
C GLY A 140 -14.67 -3.51 2.65
N GLU A 141 -15.03 -3.30 1.38
CA GLU A 141 -15.54 -4.35 0.50
C GLU A 141 -14.47 -5.36 0.09
N SER A 142 -14.80 -6.65 0.24
CA SER A 142 -13.99 -7.79 -0.19
C SER A 142 -14.66 -8.46 -1.38
N THR A 143 -13.86 -8.92 -2.34
CA THR A 143 -14.30 -9.72 -3.50
C THR A 143 -14.90 -11.05 -3.09
N GLN A 144 -14.43 -11.64 -1.99
CA GLN A 144 -15.02 -12.82 -1.37
C GLN A 144 -15.85 -12.38 -0.15
N LYS A 145 -17.14 -12.75 -0.15
CA LYS A 145 -18.06 -12.44 0.95
C LYS A 145 -17.48 -12.95 2.27
N ASP A 146 -17.61 -12.13 3.32
CA ASP A 146 -17.17 -12.41 4.69
C ASP A 146 -15.65 -12.58 4.91
N ASN A 147 -14.81 -12.49 3.88
CA ASN A 147 -13.36 -12.40 4.06
C ASN A 147 -12.91 -10.99 4.51
N PRO A 148 -11.82 -10.90 5.29
CA PRO A 148 -11.18 -9.62 5.63
C PRO A 148 -10.42 -9.06 4.42
N VAL A 149 -10.46 -7.73 4.27
CA VAL A 149 -9.56 -7.00 3.36
C VAL A 149 -8.29 -6.66 4.12
N ILE A 150 -7.13 -6.99 3.55
CA ILE A 150 -5.82 -6.61 4.07
C ILE A 150 -5.19 -5.66 3.05
N LYS A 151 -4.72 -4.50 3.53
CA LYS A 151 -3.99 -3.53 2.73
C LYS A 151 -2.56 -3.44 3.25
N ASP A 152 -1.58 -3.59 2.37
CA ASP A 152 -0.17 -3.73 2.69
C ASP A 152 0.63 -2.61 2.04
N PHE A 153 1.19 -1.73 2.86
CA PHE A 153 1.88 -0.52 2.41
C PHE A 153 3.33 -0.49 2.89
N VAL A 154 4.19 0.12 2.08
CA VAL A 154 5.58 0.40 2.43
C VAL A 154 5.77 1.91 2.50
N ILE A 155 6.12 2.42 3.67
CA ILE A 155 6.17 3.85 4.00
C ILE A 155 7.56 4.19 4.55
N TRP A 156 8.18 5.25 4.04
CA TRP A 156 9.38 5.80 4.65
C TRP A 156 9.04 6.73 5.81
N VAL A 157 9.71 6.57 6.94
CA VAL A 157 9.45 7.34 8.17
C VAL A 157 10.73 7.97 8.69
N ASP A 158 10.78 9.30 8.72
CA ASP A 158 11.90 10.10 9.24
C ASP A 158 11.55 10.87 10.53
N THR A 159 10.33 10.68 11.05
CA THR A 159 9.80 11.27 12.29
C THR A 159 10.01 10.34 13.49
N GLU A 160 9.66 10.81 14.70
CA GLU A 160 9.61 9.98 15.91
C GLU A 160 8.29 9.19 16.05
N LYS A 161 7.31 9.48 15.19
CA LYS A 161 5.98 8.86 15.24
C LYS A 161 5.38 8.72 13.85
N LEU A 162 4.88 7.51 13.56
CA LEU A 162 4.02 7.25 12.42
C LEU A 162 2.55 7.43 12.82
N VAL A 163 1.78 8.21 12.05
CA VAL A 163 0.41 8.60 12.39
C VAL A 163 -0.59 8.17 11.32
N ILE A 164 -1.33 7.09 11.60
CA ILE A 164 -2.42 6.61 10.73
C ILE A 164 -3.72 7.28 11.14
N THR A 165 -4.35 8.00 10.20
CA THR A 165 -5.60 8.74 10.43
C THR A 165 -6.77 8.18 9.62
N PHE A 166 -7.83 7.82 10.31
CA PHE A 166 -9.11 7.35 9.74
C PHE A 166 -10.10 8.51 9.71
N THR A 167 -10.59 8.86 8.52
CA THR A 167 -11.49 10.00 8.29
C THR A 167 -12.84 9.51 7.75
N PRO A 168 -13.88 9.40 8.59
CA PRO A 168 -15.19 8.95 8.16
C PRO A 168 -15.88 9.93 7.20
N SER A 169 -16.49 9.41 6.15
CA SER A 169 -17.15 10.18 5.09
C SER A 169 -18.49 9.54 4.69
N GLY A 170 -19.03 9.88 3.51
CA GLY A 170 -20.33 9.40 3.06
C GLY A 170 -21.53 9.82 3.94
N LYS A 171 -22.63 9.08 3.81
CA LYS A 171 -23.87 9.31 4.58
C LYS A 171 -23.81 8.75 6.00
N SER A 172 -23.22 7.56 6.15
CA SER A 172 -23.08 6.86 7.44
C SER A 172 -22.11 7.56 8.38
N ARG A 173 -21.07 8.22 7.82
CA ARG A 173 -19.99 8.89 8.58
C ARG A 173 -19.31 7.93 9.56
N ILE A 174 -19.14 6.69 9.13
CA ILE A 174 -18.52 5.60 9.86
C ILE A 174 -17.29 5.12 9.10
N GLY A 175 -16.15 5.08 9.80
CA GLY A 175 -14.99 4.28 9.40
C GLY A 175 -14.67 3.25 10.48
N PHE A 176 -13.90 2.22 10.12
CA PHE A 176 -13.50 1.18 11.08
C PHE A 176 -12.15 0.57 10.74
N VAL A 177 -11.58 -0.17 11.69
CA VAL A 177 -10.38 -1.01 11.50
C VAL A 177 -10.44 -2.20 12.47
N SER A 178 -10.01 -3.38 12.02
CA SER A 178 -9.98 -4.62 12.82
C SER A 178 -8.60 -4.90 13.41
N ALA A 179 -7.53 -4.67 12.63
CA ALA A 179 -6.16 -4.74 13.14
C ALA A 179 -5.23 -3.81 12.38
N ILE A 180 -4.12 -3.44 13.02
CA ILE A 180 -3.04 -2.64 12.44
C ILE A 180 -1.71 -3.32 12.80
N GLU A 181 -0.82 -3.44 11.81
CA GLU A 181 0.57 -3.83 12.00
C GLU A 181 1.48 -2.70 11.48
N VAL A 182 2.39 -2.20 12.32
CA VAL A 182 3.44 -1.25 11.94
C VAL A 182 4.79 -1.85 12.33
N ILE A 183 5.60 -2.18 11.33
CA ILE A 183 6.83 -2.98 11.51
C ILE A 183 7.98 -2.31 10.76
N SER A 184 9.09 -2.02 11.44
CA SER A 184 10.31 -1.53 10.77
C SER A 184 10.87 -2.62 9.85
N ALA A 185 11.22 -2.26 8.61
CA ALA A 185 11.79 -3.18 7.62
C ALA A 185 13.33 -3.09 7.58
N PRO A 186 14.02 -4.12 7.06
CA PRO A 186 15.42 -4.03 6.70
C PRO A 186 15.69 -2.90 5.69
N LYS A 187 16.90 -2.32 5.74
CA LYS A 187 17.32 -1.20 4.88
C LYS A 187 17.51 -1.60 3.42
N ASP A 188 17.71 -2.89 3.17
CA ASP A 188 17.80 -3.52 1.85
C ASP A 188 16.44 -3.98 1.30
N LEU A 189 15.33 -3.81 2.04
CA LEU A 189 14.02 -4.30 1.56
C LEU A 189 13.57 -3.60 0.26
N ILE A 190 13.76 -2.28 0.14
CA ILE A 190 13.56 -1.53 -1.12
C ILE A 190 14.81 -0.71 -1.39
N ALA A 191 15.34 -0.78 -2.60
CA ALA A 191 16.46 0.04 -3.03
C ALA A 191 15.97 1.47 -3.36
N ASP A 192 16.79 2.48 -3.10
CA ASP A 192 16.50 3.86 -3.51
C ASP A 192 16.66 4.10 -5.02
N VAL A 193 16.74 3.02 -5.81
CA VAL A 193 16.98 3.03 -7.26
C VAL A 193 16.20 1.90 -7.92
N ALA A 194 15.64 2.17 -9.10
CA ALA A 194 15.16 1.15 -10.04
C ALA A 194 15.51 1.52 -11.47
N GLN A 195 15.31 0.58 -12.38
CA GLN A 195 15.38 0.80 -13.80
C GLN A 195 13.98 1.16 -14.32
N PHE A 196 13.78 2.39 -14.77
CA PHE A 196 12.60 2.76 -15.53
C PHE A 196 12.63 2.09 -16.92
N VAL A 197 11.52 1.46 -17.30
CA VAL A 197 11.40 0.68 -18.55
C VAL A 197 10.22 1.19 -19.37
N ASN A 198 10.47 1.61 -20.60
CA ASN A 198 9.45 1.93 -21.59
C ASN A 198 9.87 1.44 -23.00
N SER A 199 9.11 1.81 -24.03
CA SER A 199 9.35 1.41 -25.42
C SER A 199 10.51 2.13 -26.12
N GLU A 200 11.02 3.23 -25.55
CA GLU A 200 12.09 4.05 -26.13
C GLU A 200 13.46 3.68 -25.56
N LYS A 201 13.55 3.52 -24.22
CA LYS A 201 14.81 3.36 -23.50
C LYS A 201 14.59 2.85 -22.07
N ASN A 202 15.66 2.28 -21.53
CA ASN A 202 15.77 1.95 -20.12
C ASN A 202 16.64 3.00 -19.42
N GLU A 203 16.15 3.57 -18.32
CA GLU A 203 16.86 4.63 -17.59
C GLU A 203 16.94 4.32 -16.09
N ARG A 204 18.05 4.67 -15.46
CA ARG A 204 18.17 4.61 -14.00
C ARG A 204 17.38 5.74 -13.36
N VAL A 205 16.53 5.41 -12.38
CA VAL A 205 15.78 6.38 -11.56
C VAL A 205 16.14 6.17 -10.09
N ASP A 206 16.73 7.20 -9.48
CA ASP A 206 17.07 7.25 -8.06
C ASP A 206 16.02 8.04 -7.24
N GLY A 207 16.01 7.88 -5.91
CA GLY A 207 15.13 8.61 -4.99
C GLY A 207 13.76 7.97 -4.74
N LEU A 208 13.64 6.66 -4.98
CA LEU A 208 12.38 5.91 -4.80
C LEU A 208 11.86 5.89 -3.37
N LEU A 209 12.72 5.89 -2.35
CA LEU A 209 12.34 5.79 -0.95
C LEU A 209 11.54 7.00 -0.43
N LYS A 210 11.45 8.08 -1.22
CA LYS A 210 10.58 9.24 -0.94
C LYS A 210 9.11 9.01 -1.30
N ASN A 211 8.77 7.85 -1.84
CA ASN A 211 7.41 7.47 -2.20
C ASN A 211 6.82 6.50 -1.16
N ALA A 212 5.51 6.54 -1.02
CA ALA A 212 4.71 5.48 -0.42
C ALA A 212 4.34 4.45 -1.49
N PHE A 213 4.32 3.18 -1.09
CA PHE A 213 3.98 2.06 -1.96
C PHE A 213 2.80 1.26 -1.40
N GLU A 214 1.91 0.76 -2.26
CA GLU A 214 0.92 -0.29 -1.94
C GLU A 214 1.34 -1.59 -2.64
N THR A 215 1.60 -2.67 -1.89
CA THR A 215 1.80 -3.99 -2.52
C THR A 215 0.44 -4.49 -3.01
N VAL A 216 0.27 -4.54 -4.34
CA VAL A 216 -0.95 -5.00 -4.99
C VAL A 216 -0.87 -6.48 -5.39
N TYR A 217 0.32 -6.99 -5.72
CA TYR A 217 0.57 -8.41 -5.99
C TYR A 217 1.87 -8.89 -5.36
N ARG A 218 1.87 -10.14 -4.90
CA ARG A 218 3.04 -10.85 -4.34
C ARG A 218 2.89 -12.34 -4.64
N ILE A 219 3.71 -12.86 -5.54
CA ILE A 219 3.52 -14.13 -6.25
C ILE A 219 4.73 -15.04 -6.05
N ASN A 220 4.49 -16.28 -5.62
CA ASN A 220 5.47 -17.36 -5.59
C ASN A 220 5.38 -18.16 -6.88
N VAL A 221 6.36 -18.03 -7.78
CA VAL A 221 6.27 -18.55 -9.14
C VAL A 221 6.64 -20.04 -9.19
N GLY A 222 5.70 -20.86 -9.64
CA GLY A 222 5.79 -22.31 -9.60
C GLY A 222 5.75 -22.92 -8.19
N GLY A 223 5.52 -22.12 -7.16
CA GLY A 223 5.55 -22.52 -5.76
C GLY A 223 4.18 -22.54 -5.07
N PRO A 224 4.06 -23.20 -3.90
CA PRO A 224 2.85 -23.17 -3.11
C PRO A 224 2.65 -21.80 -2.43
N LYS A 225 1.44 -21.56 -1.94
CA LYS A 225 1.11 -20.35 -1.17
C LYS A 225 2.01 -20.26 0.07
N VAL A 226 2.75 -19.16 0.21
CA VAL A 226 3.49 -18.83 1.43
C VAL A 226 2.57 -18.01 2.33
N THR A 227 2.43 -18.44 3.59
CA THR A 227 1.62 -17.76 4.61
C THR A 227 2.52 -16.97 5.57
N PRO A 228 1.97 -16.05 6.38
CA PRO A 228 2.75 -15.29 7.36
C PRO A 228 3.62 -16.16 8.28
N PHE A 229 3.18 -17.37 8.62
CA PHE A 229 3.96 -18.32 9.43
C PHE A 229 5.31 -18.72 8.80
N ASN A 230 5.43 -18.67 7.47
CA ASN A 230 6.61 -19.08 6.70
C ASN A 230 7.40 -17.90 6.09
N ASP A 231 7.08 -16.65 6.44
CA ASP A 231 7.79 -15.45 5.94
C ASP A 231 8.29 -14.58 7.10
N SER A 232 9.54 -14.11 7.03
CA SER A 232 10.18 -13.33 8.10
C SER A 232 9.57 -11.95 8.32
N LEU A 233 8.82 -11.43 7.35
CA LEU A 233 8.08 -10.16 7.43
C LEU A 233 6.55 -10.37 7.46
N TRP A 234 6.10 -11.61 7.71
CA TRP A 234 4.69 -12.00 7.82
C TRP A 234 3.82 -11.68 6.59
N ARG A 235 4.44 -11.62 5.40
CA ARG A 235 3.77 -11.43 4.11
C ARG A 235 3.07 -12.71 3.66
N THR A 236 2.15 -12.59 2.70
CA THR A 236 1.55 -13.72 1.99
C THR A 236 1.99 -13.69 0.54
N TRP A 237 2.49 -14.82 0.02
CA TRP A 237 2.80 -14.99 -1.40
C TRP A 237 1.78 -15.96 -2.02
N LEU A 238 1.11 -15.55 -3.09
CA LEU A 238 0.12 -16.35 -3.81
C LEU A 238 0.77 -17.25 -4.87
N PRO A 239 0.24 -18.44 -5.18
CA PRO A 239 0.68 -19.22 -6.33
C PRO A 239 0.48 -18.44 -7.65
N ASP A 240 1.26 -18.76 -8.68
CA ASP A 240 1.25 -18.00 -9.94
C ASP A 240 0.18 -18.43 -10.96
N GLU A 241 -0.47 -19.58 -10.74
CA GLU A 241 -1.36 -20.20 -11.73
C GLU A 241 -2.54 -19.30 -12.17
N GLU A 242 -3.11 -18.50 -11.27
CA GLU A 242 -4.22 -17.58 -11.60
C GLU A 242 -3.79 -16.37 -12.45
N PHE A 243 -2.49 -16.12 -12.59
CA PHE A 243 -1.93 -14.95 -13.25
C PHE A 243 -1.25 -15.27 -14.60
N LEU A 244 -1.15 -16.55 -14.97
CA LEU A 244 -0.54 -16.99 -16.23
C LEU A 244 -1.42 -16.64 -17.44
N LYS A 245 -0.86 -15.86 -18.37
CA LYS A 245 -1.46 -15.51 -19.67
C LYS A 245 -0.95 -16.41 -20.79
N SER A 246 0.34 -16.76 -20.78
CA SER A 246 0.95 -17.75 -21.66
C SER A 246 1.97 -18.57 -20.86
N SER A 247 1.96 -19.88 -21.05
CA SER A 247 2.83 -20.80 -20.28
C SER A 247 3.22 -22.06 -21.05
N ASP A 248 3.09 -22.00 -22.38
CA ASP A 248 3.40 -23.11 -23.28
C ASP A 248 4.86 -23.53 -23.11
N ASN A 249 5.09 -24.85 -23.13
CA ASN A 249 6.38 -25.48 -22.88
C ASN A 249 7.02 -25.14 -21.51
N SER A 250 6.28 -24.51 -20.58
CA SER A 250 6.77 -24.22 -19.23
C SER A 250 6.54 -25.38 -18.26
N ARG A 251 7.42 -25.49 -17.25
CA ARG A 251 7.25 -26.45 -16.14
C ARG A 251 7.66 -25.83 -14.81
N ARG A 252 7.06 -26.32 -13.72
CA ARG A 252 7.47 -25.98 -12.35
C ARG A 252 8.71 -26.79 -11.97
N VAL A 253 9.61 -26.18 -11.21
CA VAL A 253 10.79 -26.83 -10.62
C VAL A 253 10.86 -26.52 -9.12
N PHE A 254 11.41 -27.46 -8.36
CA PHE A 254 11.55 -27.37 -6.91
C PHE A 254 12.95 -27.81 -6.51
N PHE A 255 13.54 -27.11 -5.55
CA PHE A 255 14.89 -27.36 -5.06
C PHE A 255 14.86 -27.66 -3.56
N SER A 256 15.32 -28.86 -3.19
CA SER A 256 15.41 -29.31 -1.80
C SER A 256 16.73 -28.91 -1.11
N GLY A 257 17.67 -28.32 -1.86
CA GLY A 257 18.95 -27.87 -1.34
C GLY A 257 18.87 -26.53 -0.59
N ARG A 258 19.98 -26.13 0.01
CA ARG A 258 20.09 -24.87 0.76
C ARG A 258 20.24 -23.68 -0.18
N ILE A 259 19.32 -22.72 -0.09
CA ILE A 259 19.43 -21.41 -0.75
C ILE A 259 20.63 -20.64 -0.19
N ARG A 260 21.46 -20.09 -1.09
CA ARG A 260 22.79 -19.55 -0.82
C ARG A 260 22.80 -18.01 -0.88
N TYR A 261 22.05 -17.36 -0.01
CA TYR A 261 22.10 -15.90 0.19
C TYR A 261 23.55 -15.39 0.26
N GLN A 262 23.85 -14.32 -0.48
CA GLN A 262 25.15 -13.65 -0.51
C GLN A 262 25.03 -12.24 0.05
N LEU A 263 26.12 -11.73 0.64
CA LEU A 263 26.21 -10.32 1.04
C LEU A 263 26.13 -9.45 -0.22
N GLY A 264 25.23 -8.45 -0.23
CA GLY A 264 24.97 -7.60 -1.40
C GLY A 264 24.10 -8.26 -2.48
N GLY A 265 23.61 -9.48 -2.29
CA GLY A 265 22.51 -10.06 -3.05
C GLY A 265 21.16 -9.84 -2.33
N ALA A 266 20.12 -10.56 -2.75
CA ALA A 266 18.86 -10.56 -2.00
C ALA A 266 19.06 -11.15 -0.60
N SER A 267 18.37 -10.61 0.41
CA SER A 267 18.26 -11.18 1.76
C SER A 267 17.04 -12.10 1.89
N ARG A 268 16.96 -12.82 3.01
CA ARG A 268 15.82 -13.69 3.36
C ARG A 268 14.54 -12.87 3.62
N GLU A 269 14.72 -11.63 4.01
CA GLU A 269 13.68 -10.65 4.26
C GLU A 269 13.20 -10.00 2.95
N VAL A 270 14.09 -9.81 1.95
CA VAL A 270 13.65 -9.50 0.58
C VAL A 270 12.75 -10.62 0.04
N GLY A 271 13.19 -11.89 0.12
CA GLY A 271 12.35 -13.03 -0.24
C GLY A 271 12.73 -14.31 0.54
N PRO A 272 11.76 -15.10 1.04
CA PRO A 272 12.04 -16.29 1.84
C PRO A 272 12.49 -17.47 0.97
N ASP A 273 13.07 -18.50 1.62
CA ASP A 273 13.54 -19.73 0.95
C ASP A 273 12.42 -20.40 0.14
N SER A 274 11.17 -20.31 0.60
CA SER A 274 9.99 -20.86 -0.07
C SER A 274 9.58 -20.15 -1.37
N VAL A 275 10.18 -19.00 -1.68
CA VAL A 275 10.09 -18.34 -2.99
C VAL A 275 11.28 -18.75 -3.85
N TYR A 276 12.49 -18.64 -3.31
CA TYR A 276 13.72 -18.93 -4.05
C TYR A 276 14.00 -20.44 -4.30
N ASN A 277 13.24 -21.35 -3.69
CA ASN A 277 13.34 -22.79 -3.90
C ASN A 277 12.30 -23.37 -4.88
N SER A 278 11.41 -22.53 -5.40
CA SER A 278 10.51 -22.84 -6.52
C SER A 278 10.78 -21.91 -7.69
N ALA A 279 10.50 -22.38 -8.90
CA ALA A 279 10.47 -21.54 -10.09
C ALA A 279 9.53 -22.14 -11.14
N ARG A 280 9.18 -21.31 -12.13
CA ARG A 280 8.69 -21.78 -13.43
C ARG A 280 9.79 -21.55 -14.46
N VAL A 281 10.04 -22.54 -15.31
CA VAL A 281 11.11 -22.51 -16.32
C VAL A 281 10.59 -22.78 -17.72
N VAL A 282 11.23 -22.18 -18.72
CA VAL A 282 11.24 -22.67 -20.11
C VAL A 282 12.48 -23.53 -20.28
N ALA A 283 12.37 -24.66 -20.98
CA ALA A 283 13.52 -25.48 -21.35
C ALA A 283 13.33 -26.06 -22.75
N SER A 284 14.42 -26.16 -23.49
CA SER A 284 14.43 -26.70 -24.85
C SER A 284 14.54 -28.22 -24.77
N SER A 285 13.53 -28.94 -25.27
CA SER A 285 13.55 -30.41 -25.39
C SER A 285 14.06 -30.90 -26.75
N ASN A 286 14.31 -29.98 -27.67
CA ASN A 286 14.61 -30.21 -29.07
C ASN A 286 15.94 -29.51 -29.43
N ASP A 287 16.52 -29.84 -30.59
CA ASP A 287 17.73 -29.19 -31.12
C ASP A 287 17.56 -27.70 -31.49
N SER A 288 16.45 -27.08 -31.12
CA SER A 288 16.14 -25.67 -31.33
C SER A 288 15.52 -25.07 -30.07
N VAL A 289 16.01 -23.89 -29.69
CA VAL A 289 15.50 -23.08 -28.59
C VAL A 289 14.09 -22.56 -28.93
N PRO A 290 13.09 -22.67 -28.02
CA PRO A 290 11.77 -22.06 -28.18
C PRO A 290 11.83 -20.56 -28.46
N ARG A 291 10.75 -20.01 -29.02
CA ARG A 291 10.59 -18.54 -29.21
C ARG A 291 9.45 -17.96 -28.38
N GLU A 292 8.95 -18.74 -27.43
CA GLU A 292 7.78 -18.43 -26.63
C GLU A 292 8.22 -17.95 -25.25
N ASN A 293 7.59 -16.86 -24.78
CA ASN A 293 7.81 -16.34 -23.45
C ASN A 293 6.71 -16.86 -22.50
N ILE A 294 7.08 -17.21 -21.28
CA ILE A 294 6.10 -17.31 -20.19
C ILE A 294 5.67 -15.88 -19.87
N THR A 295 4.37 -15.63 -19.79
CA THR A 295 3.82 -14.30 -19.50
C THR A 295 2.80 -14.39 -18.38
N TRP A 296 2.97 -13.54 -17.37
CA TRP A 296 1.99 -13.25 -16.34
C TRP A 296 1.30 -11.91 -16.62
N ALA A 297 0.02 -11.80 -16.25
CA ALA A 297 -0.78 -10.61 -16.44
C ALA A 297 -1.50 -10.21 -15.15
N PHE A 298 -1.52 -8.91 -14.86
CA PHE A 298 -1.98 -8.36 -13.59
C PHE A 298 -2.86 -7.13 -13.84
N THR A 299 -4.06 -7.10 -13.26
CA THR A 299 -4.95 -5.94 -13.37
C THR A 299 -4.42 -4.79 -12.50
N VAL A 300 -4.17 -3.64 -13.11
CA VAL A 300 -3.61 -2.46 -12.45
C VAL A 300 -4.50 -1.24 -12.65
N THR A 301 -4.35 -0.25 -11.78
CA THR A 301 -5.02 1.05 -11.92
C THR A 301 -4.22 1.96 -12.85
N ASP A 302 -4.86 2.49 -13.88
CA ASP A 302 -4.30 3.54 -14.75
C ASP A 302 -3.99 4.84 -13.97
N GLY A 303 -3.11 5.69 -14.50
CA GLY A 303 -2.65 6.93 -13.86
C GLY A 303 -1.63 6.75 -12.74
N TYR A 304 -1.19 5.51 -12.47
CA TYR A 304 -0.19 5.18 -11.44
C TYR A 304 1.08 4.58 -12.04
N ARG A 305 2.19 4.73 -11.31
CA ARG A 305 3.43 3.98 -11.57
C ARG A 305 3.49 2.74 -10.71
N TYR A 306 4.23 1.74 -11.18
CA TYR A 306 4.41 0.46 -10.50
C TYR A 306 5.89 0.11 -10.43
N LEU A 307 6.35 -0.21 -9.23
CA LEU A 307 7.62 -0.88 -9.00
C LEU A 307 7.36 -2.40 -9.09
N VAL A 308 7.88 -3.01 -10.15
CA VAL A 308 7.81 -4.45 -10.43
C VAL A 308 9.14 -5.05 -10.01
N ARG A 309 9.13 -5.83 -8.94
CA ARG A 309 10.27 -6.62 -8.50
C ARG A 309 10.15 -8.05 -9.02
N LEU A 310 11.21 -8.52 -9.67
CA LEU A 310 11.31 -9.90 -10.12
C LEU A 310 12.40 -10.63 -9.33
N HIS A 311 12.06 -11.79 -8.78
CA HIS A 311 12.94 -12.62 -7.96
C HIS A 311 13.48 -13.78 -8.78
N PHE A 312 14.80 -13.95 -8.75
CA PHE A 312 15.53 -14.98 -9.50
C PHE A 312 16.45 -15.77 -8.57
N CYS A 313 16.58 -17.06 -8.80
CA CYS A 313 17.52 -17.95 -8.13
C CYS A 313 17.69 -19.17 -9.04
N ASP A 314 18.89 -19.36 -9.59
CA ASP A 314 19.13 -20.49 -10.48
C ASP A 314 19.18 -21.81 -9.70
N ILE A 315 18.04 -22.49 -9.74
CA ILE A 315 17.80 -23.80 -9.12
C ILE A 315 17.59 -24.90 -10.16
N ALA A 316 17.82 -24.61 -11.44
CA ALA A 316 17.43 -25.48 -12.55
C ALA A 316 18.59 -25.86 -13.48
N SER A 317 19.59 -24.99 -13.63
CA SER A 317 20.78 -25.25 -14.44
C SER A 317 21.69 -26.32 -13.81
N VAL A 318 22.29 -27.17 -14.64
CA VAL A 318 23.25 -28.19 -14.19
C VAL A 318 24.63 -27.62 -13.87
N SER A 319 24.96 -26.44 -14.39
CA SER A 319 26.22 -25.72 -14.15
C SER A 319 26.06 -24.20 -14.35
N LEU A 320 27.11 -23.43 -14.08
CA LEU A 320 27.12 -21.97 -14.26
C LEU A 320 27.36 -21.59 -15.73
N GLY A 321 26.85 -20.43 -16.14
CA GLY A 321 27.10 -19.85 -17.46
C GLY A 321 26.40 -20.57 -18.63
N ILE A 322 25.36 -21.35 -18.35
CA ILE A 322 24.54 -22.02 -19.38
C ILE A 322 23.13 -21.41 -19.55
N LEU A 323 22.71 -20.57 -18.60
CA LEU A 323 21.43 -19.87 -18.61
C LEU A 323 21.62 -18.40 -18.99
N TYR A 324 21.06 -18.02 -20.14
CA TYR A 324 20.96 -16.63 -20.61
C TYR A 324 19.55 -16.38 -21.11
N PHE A 325 18.85 -15.41 -20.53
CA PHE A 325 17.44 -15.16 -20.87
C PHE A 325 17.09 -13.67 -20.90
N ASN A 326 15.94 -13.36 -21.50
CA ASN A 326 15.42 -12.01 -21.57
C ASN A 326 14.23 -11.86 -20.61
N VAL A 327 14.16 -10.69 -19.98
CA VAL A 327 13.10 -10.24 -19.09
C VAL A 327 12.37 -9.08 -19.75
N TYR A 328 11.05 -9.13 -19.78
CA TYR A 328 10.20 -8.10 -20.37
C TYR A 328 9.16 -7.61 -19.35
N VAL A 329 8.89 -6.31 -19.36
CA VAL A 329 7.79 -5.70 -18.59
C VAL A 329 6.99 -4.79 -19.54
N ASN A 330 5.67 -4.99 -19.58
CA ASN A 330 4.76 -4.38 -20.55
C ASN A 330 5.23 -4.55 -22.01
N GLY A 331 5.78 -5.73 -22.34
CA GLY A 331 6.33 -6.07 -23.66
C GLY A 331 7.71 -5.45 -23.99
N ASN A 332 8.19 -4.51 -23.18
CA ASN A 332 9.47 -3.84 -23.38
C ASN A 332 10.61 -4.66 -22.77
N LEU A 333 11.79 -4.69 -23.42
CA LEU A 333 12.95 -5.44 -22.94
C LEU A 333 13.55 -4.76 -21.70
N ALA A 334 13.24 -5.31 -20.52
CA ALA A 334 13.69 -4.80 -19.23
C ALA A 334 15.11 -5.28 -18.91
N TYR A 335 15.41 -6.56 -19.06
CA TYR A 335 16.77 -7.10 -18.88
C TYR A 335 17.10 -8.03 -20.04
N GLY A 336 18.12 -7.71 -20.83
CA GLY A 336 18.56 -8.53 -21.97
C GLY A 336 19.76 -9.41 -21.61
N ASN A 337 19.75 -10.67 -22.05
CA ASN A 337 20.83 -11.64 -21.83
C ASN A 337 21.24 -11.79 -20.34
N LEU A 338 20.27 -11.80 -19.43
CA LEU A 338 20.48 -11.95 -17.99
C LEU A 338 21.20 -13.26 -17.69
N ASP A 339 22.41 -13.15 -17.12
CA ASP A 339 23.24 -14.26 -16.63
C ASP A 339 23.28 -14.20 -15.10
N LEU A 340 22.48 -15.05 -14.45
CA LEU A 340 22.42 -15.11 -13.00
C LEU A 340 23.78 -15.52 -12.38
N SER A 341 24.68 -16.16 -13.13
CA SER A 341 26.04 -16.48 -12.66
C SER A 341 26.84 -15.22 -12.36
N SER A 342 26.64 -14.15 -13.15
CA SER A 342 27.32 -12.86 -12.96
C SER A 342 26.75 -12.09 -11.76
N GLU A 343 25.43 -12.01 -11.65
CA GLU A 343 24.71 -11.31 -10.57
C GLU A 343 24.86 -11.97 -9.19
N THR A 344 25.22 -13.26 -9.15
CA THR A 344 25.31 -14.06 -7.91
C THR A 344 26.73 -14.44 -7.50
N TYR A 345 27.74 -13.78 -8.07
CA TYR A 345 29.16 -14.05 -7.78
C TYR A 345 29.56 -15.51 -8.05
N GLY A 346 29.05 -16.09 -9.13
CA GLY A 346 29.34 -17.45 -9.57
C GLY A 346 28.73 -18.54 -8.67
N ARG A 347 27.46 -18.41 -8.26
CA ARG A 347 26.81 -19.37 -7.34
C ARG A 347 25.39 -19.76 -7.76
N LEU A 348 25.23 -21.02 -8.15
CA LEU A 348 23.91 -21.65 -8.24
C LEU A 348 23.21 -21.66 -6.88
N ALA A 349 21.87 -21.69 -6.93
CA ALA A 349 20.94 -21.56 -5.82
C ALA A 349 21.16 -20.29 -4.97
N SER A 350 21.69 -19.23 -5.57
CA SER A 350 21.86 -17.92 -4.95
C SER A 350 20.76 -16.95 -5.40
N PRO A 351 20.05 -16.31 -4.46
CA PRO A 351 19.06 -15.28 -4.77
C PRO A 351 19.61 -13.99 -5.41
N PHE A 352 18.86 -13.49 -6.37
CA PHE A 352 18.95 -12.17 -7.00
C PHE A 352 17.55 -11.56 -7.10
N TYR A 353 17.44 -10.25 -7.19
CA TYR A 353 16.21 -9.57 -7.57
C TYR A 353 16.53 -8.34 -8.43
N ALA A 354 15.61 -7.97 -9.31
CA ALA A 354 15.70 -6.76 -10.12
C ALA A 354 14.41 -5.94 -10.00
N ASP A 355 14.58 -4.63 -9.81
CA ASP A 355 13.50 -3.66 -9.61
C ASP A 355 13.31 -2.80 -10.86
N PHE A 356 12.13 -2.88 -11.45
CA PHE A 356 11.74 -2.14 -12.66
C PHE A 356 10.61 -1.17 -12.34
N LEU A 357 10.79 0.12 -12.68
CA LEU A 357 9.74 1.11 -12.58
C LEU A 357 9.03 1.23 -13.94
N VAL A 358 7.71 1.08 -13.96
CA VAL A 358 6.90 1.26 -15.18
C VAL A 358 5.72 2.18 -14.92
N ASP A 359 5.29 2.91 -15.95
CA ASP A 359 3.96 3.51 -15.96
C ASP A 359 2.92 2.38 -16.08
N GLY A 360 1.76 2.54 -15.42
CA GLY A 360 0.62 1.66 -15.61
C GLY A 360 0.17 1.67 -17.06
N ASP A 361 -0.14 0.50 -17.62
CA ASP A 361 -0.66 0.43 -18.98
C ASP A 361 -2.08 1.01 -19.00
N THR A 362 -2.34 1.90 -19.97
CA THR A 362 -3.67 2.39 -20.35
C THR A 362 -4.71 1.27 -20.61
N SER A 363 -4.26 0.05 -20.93
CA SER A 363 -5.12 -1.14 -21.02
C SER A 363 -5.66 -1.63 -19.67
N GLY A 364 -5.12 -1.14 -18.55
CA GLY A 364 -5.38 -1.62 -17.20
C GLY A 364 -4.69 -2.95 -16.86
N VAL A 365 -3.76 -3.43 -17.71
CA VAL A 365 -3.08 -4.73 -17.52
C VAL A 365 -1.56 -4.56 -17.58
N LEU A 366 -0.89 -4.80 -16.44
CA LEU A 366 0.57 -4.93 -16.39
C LEU A 366 0.95 -6.35 -16.80
N THR A 367 1.97 -6.49 -17.65
CA THR A 367 2.50 -7.81 -18.04
C THR A 367 3.97 -7.96 -17.66
N VAL A 368 4.31 -9.17 -17.21
CA VAL A 368 5.69 -9.60 -16.95
C VAL A 368 5.94 -10.82 -17.81
N SER A 369 7.06 -10.87 -18.53
CA SER A 369 7.45 -12.07 -19.28
C SER A 369 8.91 -12.42 -19.09
N VAL A 370 9.21 -13.73 -19.09
CA VAL A 370 10.58 -14.24 -19.26
C VAL A 370 10.62 -15.21 -20.42
N GLY A 371 11.71 -15.20 -21.16
CA GLY A 371 11.87 -16.10 -22.30
C GLY A 371 13.27 -16.09 -22.89
N PRO A 372 13.50 -16.94 -23.92
CA PRO A 372 14.84 -17.21 -24.42
C PRO A 372 15.52 -15.97 -25.02
N SER A 373 16.85 -15.95 -24.94
CA SER A 373 17.71 -14.91 -25.50
C SER A 373 18.42 -15.40 -26.77
N ASN A 374 19.15 -14.51 -27.45
CA ASN A 374 20.03 -14.92 -28.55
C ASN A 374 21.31 -15.64 -28.08
N ARG A 375 21.46 -15.86 -26.76
CA ARG A 375 22.54 -16.63 -26.13
C ARG A 375 22.06 -17.91 -25.42
N SER A 376 20.75 -18.20 -25.44
CA SER A 376 20.22 -19.48 -24.95
C SER A 376 20.73 -20.65 -25.79
N MET A 377 20.83 -21.83 -25.18
CA MET A 377 21.42 -23.02 -25.80
C MET A 377 20.41 -24.17 -25.86
N PRO A 378 20.36 -24.96 -26.96
CA PRO A 378 19.51 -26.14 -27.03
C PRO A 378 19.84 -27.16 -25.93
N HIS A 379 18.81 -27.86 -25.46
CA HIS A 379 18.84 -28.87 -24.39
C HIS A 379 19.12 -28.31 -22.98
N GLU A 380 19.05 -26.99 -22.79
CA GLU A 380 19.26 -26.31 -21.51
C GLU A 380 18.00 -25.57 -21.02
N VAL A 381 18.11 -24.94 -19.84
CA VAL A 381 17.09 -24.02 -19.32
C VAL A 381 17.21 -22.69 -20.06
N ASP A 382 16.14 -22.27 -20.72
CA ASP A 382 16.15 -21.07 -21.58
C ASP A 382 15.65 -19.81 -20.87
N ALA A 383 14.89 -19.95 -19.78
CA ALA A 383 14.43 -18.85 -18.91
C ALA A 383 13.89 -19.40 -17.57
N LEU A 384 13.97 -18.60 -16.50
CA LEU A 384 13.32 -18.91 -15.21
C LEU A 384 12.82 -17.68 -14.47
N LEU A 385 11.86 -17.87 -13.56
CA LEU A 385 11.39 -16.88 -12.61
C LEU A 385 10.92 -17.56 -11.31
N ASN A 386 11.28 -17.00 -10.16
CA ASN A 386 10.97 -17.56 -8.83
C ASN A 386 9.88 -16.78 -8.08
N GLY A 387 9.75 -15.48 -8.33
CA GLY A 387 8.75 -14.65 -7.66
C GLY A 387 8.53 -13.29 -8.32
N ILE A 388 7.37 -12.69 -8.04
CA ILE A 388 6.97 -11.36 -8.55
C ILE A 388 6.38 -10.57 -7.38
N GLU A 389 6.85 -9.34 -7.13
CA GLU A 389 6.12 -8.36 -6.34
C GLU A 389 5.76 -7.16 -7.23
N ILE A 390 4.53 -6.65 -7.12
CA ILE A 390 4.08 -5.44 -7.81
C ILE A 390 3.60 -4.46 -6.76
N MET A 391 4.23 -3.29 -6.73
CA MET A 391 4.01 -2.23 -5.76
C MET A 391 3.57 -0.97 -6.49
N LYS A 392 2.32 -0.53 -6.29
CA LYS A 392 1.83 0.75 -6.80
C LYS A 392 2.56 1.88 -6.07
N VAL A 393 3.14 2.82 -6.81
CA VAL A 393 3.83 4.01 -6.28
C VAL A 393 2.83 5.16 -6.19
N ASN A 394 2.89 6.00 -5.15
CA ASN A 394 1.97 7.14 -5.05
C ASN A 394 2.04 8.10 -6.26
N ASN A 395 0.92 8.73 -6.59
CA ASN A 395 0.86 9.79 -7.60
C ASN A 395 1.46 11.12 -7.09
N SER A 396 1.47 12.14 -7.95
CA SER A 396 1.96 13.50 -7.64
C SER A 396 1.18 14.23 -6.53
N MET A 397 0.01 13.72 -6.14
CA MET A 397 -0.81 14.24 -5.03
C MET A 397 -0.49 13.57 -3.69
N ALA A 398 0.54 12.71 -3.64
CA ALA A 398 0.88 11.82 -2.53
C ALA A 398 -0.27 10.86 -2.17
N SER A 399 -1.00 10.37 -3.17
CA SER A 399 -2.09 9.39 -3.01
C SER A 399 -1.73 8.04 -3.63
N LEU A 400 -2.25 6.97 -3.05
CA LEU A 400 -2.29 5.61 -3.62
C LEU A 400 -3.71 5.24 -4.11
N ASP A 401 -4.69 6.11 -3.91
CA ASP A 401 -6.10 5.91 -4.23
C ASP A 401 -6.77 7.23 -4.68
N GLY A 402 -6.93 7.38 -6.00
CA GLY A 402 -7.42 8.60 -6.67
C GLY A 402 -6.54 9.86 -6.55
N ASP A 403 -6.85 10.90 -7.33
CA ASP A 403 -6.12 12.17 -7.36
C ASP A 403 -6.53 13.12 -6.23
N VAL A 404 -6.27 12.71 -4.99
CA VAL A 404 -6.73 13.42 -3.79
C VAL A 404 -5.60 13.58 -2.78
N SER A 405 -5.36 14.80 -2.31
CA SER A 405 -4.37 15.07 -1.26
C SER A 405 -4.93 14.85 0.15
N VAL A 406 -4.06 14.62 1.14
CA VAL A 406 -4.44 14.58 2.57
C VAL A 406 -5.09 15.89 3.02
N LYS A 407 -4.66 17.04 2.49
CA LYS A 407 -5.28 18.35 2.78
C LYS A 407 -6.74 18.42 2.36
N SER A 408 -7.13 17.78 1.25
CA SER A 408 -8.53 17.67 0.82
C SER A 408 -9.33 16.69 1.69
N VAL A 409 -8.76 15.52 2.02
CA VAL A 409 -9.40 14.52 2.89
C VAL A 409 -9.73 15.11 4.27
N LEU A 410 -8.76 15.73 4.93
CA LEU A 410 -8.93 16.31 6.27
C LEU A 410 -9.82 17.58 6.28
N ARG A 411 -10.00 18.24 5.14
CA ARG A 411 -10.91 19.39 4.99
C ARG A 411 -12.36 19.00 4.71
N SER A 412 -12.68 17.70 4.59
CA SER A 412 -14.05 17.23 4.36
C SER A 412 -15.01 17.86 5.39
N PRO A 413 -15.92 18.77 4.96
CA PRO A 413 -16.53 19.69 5.88
C PRO A 413 -17.56 18.98 6.75
N SER A 414 -17.44 19.17 8.07
CA SER A 414 -18.60 19.04 8.94
C SER A 414 -19.68 20.01 8.44
N ARG A 415 -20.74 19.50 7.80
CA ARG A 415 -21.86 20.30 7.28
C ARG A 415 -22.69 21.02 8.36
N GLY A 416 -22.22 21.01 9.62
CA GLY A 416 -22.69 21.85 10.70
C GLY A 416 -22.08 23.25 10.61
N ASN A 417 -22.82 24.15 9.96
CA ASN A 417 -22.90 25.61 10.17
C ASN A 417 -23.46 26.34 8.94
N VAL A 418 -23.50 25.69 7.76
CA VAL A 418 -24.18 26.26 6.58
C VAL A 418 -25.65 26.53 6.87
N GLY A 419 -26.34 25.62 7.58
CA GLY A 419 -27.71 25.84 8.04
C GLY A 419 -27.85 27.06 8.97
N VAL A 420 -26.90 27.24 9.90
CA VAL A 420 -26.89 28.39 10.83
C VAL A 420 -26.68 29.71 10.07
N LEU A 421 -25.77 29.73 9.09
CA LEU A 421 -25.51 30.91 8.27
C LEU A 421 -26.72 31.27 7.39
N VAL A 422 -27.36 30.26 6.77
CA VAL A 422 -28.59 30.46 5.97
C VAL A 422 -29.76 30.92 6.84
N SER A 423 -29.93 30.37 8.05
CA SER A 423 -30.96 30.84 8.99
C SER A 423 -30.71 32.27 9.48
N LEU A 424 -29.45 32.67 9.71
CA LEU A 424 -29.08 34.04 10.05
C LEU A 424 -29.38 35.02 8.91
N VAL A 425 -28.98 34.68 7.67
CA VAL A 425 -29.26 35.52 6.49
C VAL A 425 -30.78 35.64 6.26
N ALA A 426 -31.53 34.53 6.36
CA ALA A 426 -32.98 34.55 6.24
C ALA A 426 -33.65 35.41 7.32
N ALA A 427 -33.19 35.33 8.57
CA ALA A 427 -33.69 36.18 9.65
C ALA A 427 -33.42 37.67 9.39
N VAL A 428 -32.20 38.04 8.96
CA VAL A 428 -31.86 39.43 8.60
C VAL A 428 -32.75 39.93 7.45
N CYS A 429 -32.95 39.11 6.41
CA CYS A 429 -33.86 39.46 5.31
C CYS A 429 -35.31 39.69 5.78
N LEU A 430 -35.82 38.85 6.69
CA LEU A 430 -37.17 39.01 7.27
C LEU A 430 -37.29 40.26 8.15
N PHE A 431 -36.26 40.60 8.93
CA PHE A 431 -36.25 41.86 9.70
C PHE A 431 -36.21 43.08 8.77
N LEU A 432 -35.45 43.03 7.69
CA LEU A 432 -35.38 44.11 6.71
C LEU A 432 -36.73 44.30 5.98
N THR A 433 -37.37 43.24 5.49
CA THR A 433 -38.68 43.35 4.83
C THR A 433 -39.78 43.81 5.79
N ALA A 434 -39.77 43.33 7.04
CA ALA A 434 -40.67 43.83 8.08
C ALA A 434 -40.44 45.31 8.39
N SER A 435 -39.19 45.77 8.45
CA SER A 435 -38.86 47.18 8.72
C SER A 435 -39.32 48.11 7.59
N ILE A 436 -39.12 47.70 6.32
CA ILE A 436 -39.59 48.42 5.14
C ILE A 436 -41.12 48.47 5.11
N PHE A 437 -41.80 47.36 5.37
CA PHE A 437 -43.27 47.30 5.42
C PHE A 437 -43.85 48.19 6.53
N MET A 438 -43.20 48.24 7.69
CA MET A 438 -43.57 49.12 8.81
C MET A 438 -43.31 50.59 8.50
N GLN A 439 -42.25 50.92 7.75
CA GLN A 439 -42.02 52.27 7.23
C GLN A 439 -43.09 52.66 6.19
N TRP A 440 -43.38 51.81 5.21
CA TRP A 440 -44.43 52.03 4.21
C TRP A 440 -45.81 52.24 4.85
N ARG A 441 -46.17 51.47 5.89
CA ARG A 441 -47.41 51.69 6.65
C ARG A 441 -47.41 53.01 7.44
N ARG A 442 -46.25 53.53 7.83
CA ARG A 442 -46.12 54.86 8.48
C ARG A 442 -46.15 56.02 7.50
N THR A 443 -45.69 55.84 6.26
CA THR A 443 -45.72 56.88 5.22
C THR A 443 -47.01 56.88 4.40
N GLY A 444 -47.70 55.75 4.28
CA GLY A 444 -48.94 55.59 3.50
C GLY A 444 -50.21 56.19 4.13
N VAL A 445 -50.10 57.00 5.19
CA VAL A 445 -51.24 57.70 5.81
C VAL A 445 -50.90 59.18 5.96
N LYS A 446 -50.84 59.90 4.82
CA LYS A 446 -50.92 61.37 4.72
C LYS A 446 -50.99 61.84 3.26
N ASP A 447 -52.19 61.76 2.68
CA ASP A 447 -52.56 62.54 1.48
C ASP A 447 -54.02 62.99 1.60
N SER A 448 -54.26 63.98 2.47
CA SER A 448 -55.51 64.74 2.50
C SER A 448 -55.38 65.94 1.56
N VAL A 449 -55.90 65.81 0.34
CA VAL A 449 -55.91 66.88 -0.66
C VAL A 449 -56.74 68.07 -0.15
N ALA A 450 -56.08 69.18 0.17
CA ALA A 450 -56.72 70.42 0.59
C ALA A 450 -56.93 71.35 -0.61
N TRP A 451 -58.19 71.69 -0.89
CA TRP A 451 -58.55 72.74 -1.85
C TRP A 451 -58.19 74.14 -1.31
N SER A 452 -57.57 74.98 -2.15
CA SER A 452 -57.35 76.41 -1.88
C SER A 452 -57.97 77.29 -2.98
N ARG A 453 -58.57 78.42 -2.60
CA ARG A 453 -59.40 79.29 -3.45
C ARG A 453 -58.59 80.31 -4.27
N LEU A 454 -59.19 80.74 -5.39
CA LEU A 454 -58.78 81.86 -6.25
C LEU A 454 -58.82 83.23 -5.54
N PRO A 455 -57.96 84.18 -5.95
CA PRO A 455 -58.18 85.63 -5.85
C PRO A 455 -58.30 86.34 -7.22
N VAL A 456 -58.95 87.52 -7.23
CA VAL A 456 -59.44 88.36 -8.36
C VAL A 456 -59.56 89.82 -7.82
N ASP A 457 -59.32 90.95 -8.50
CA ASP A 457 -59.04 91.31 -9.92
C ASP A 457 -58.11 92.57 -10.01
N GLY A 458 -57.79 93.05 -11.21
CA GLY A 458 -57.36 94.44 -11.52
C GLY A 458 -56.01 94.54 -12.26
N SER A 459 -55.91 94.75 -13.59
CA SER A 459 -56.28 95.91 -14.43
C SER A 459 -55.29 97.10 -14.33
N ALA A 460 -54.97 97.89 -15.38
CA ALA A 460 -55.53 97.99 -16.72
C ALA A 460 -54.53 98.49 -17.81
N ALA A 461 -54.85 98.16 -19.06
CA ALA A 461 -54.71 98.92 -20.34
C ALA A 461 -53.53 99.88 -20.64
N TYR A 462 -53.07 99.86 -21.91
CA TYR A 462 -53.10 101.05 -22.78
C TYR A 462 -53.05 100.68 -24.28
N SER A 463 -53.82 101.40 -25.10
CA SER A 463 -53.62 101.52 -26.56
C SER A 463 -53.73 103.00 -26.97
N LYS A 464 -53.07 103.35 -28.08
CA LYS A 464 -53.12 104.68 -28.76
C LYS A 464 -54.57 105.18 -28.93
N VAL A 465 -54.87 106.48 -29.05
CA VAL A 465 -54.07 107.67 -29.41
C VAL A 465 -54.27 108.77 -28.37
#